data_AF-A0A3C1Z2A3-F1
#
_entry.id   AF-A0A3C1Z2A3-F1
#
_cell.length_a   1.000
_cell.length_b   1.000
_cell.length_c   1.000
_cell.angle_alpha   90.00
_cell.angle_beta   90.00
_cell.angle_gamma   90.00
#
_symmetry.space_group_name_H-M   'P 1'
#
loop_
_entity.id
_entity.type
_entity.pdbx_description
1 polymer ?
#
loop_
_entity_poly.entity_id
_entity_poly.type
_entity_poly.pdbx_seq_one_letter_code
_entity_poly.pdbx_strand_id
1 'polypeptide(L)'
;MFRLLSTIFLASLGIFLYSYFRELNPGTITVRTSPDALFELSPVSLVLFSMALGATLVALIVTIKETSHVFMNWRTNRLVRRKEKVDALHRDGTHAFMSKRTAEAVSLFERALVIDPNRTDSLLWLGNIYRSESNFAEAIRLHQQAHR
;
A
#
# COMPACT_ATOMS: atom_id res chain seq x y z
N MET A 1 2.04 -34.75 -10.80
CA MET A 1 3.03 -35.85 -10.64
C MET A 1 4.46 -35.33 -10.58
N PHE A 2 4.94 -34.58 -11.58
CA PHE A 2 6.31 -34.05 -11.62
C PHE A 2 6.73 -33.23 -10.38
N ARG A 3 5.90 -32.28 -9.93
CA ARG A 3 6.19 -31.46 -8.72
C ARG A 3 6.42 -32.31 -7.47
N LEU A 4 5.59 -33.33 -7.25
CA LEU A 4 5.70 -34.22 -6.09
C LEU A 4 6.98 -35.08 -6.17
N LEU A 5 7.29 -35.60 -7.35
CA LEU A 5 8.51 -36.37 -7.57
C LEU A 5 9.75 -35.53 -7.32
N SER A 6 9.79 -34.29 -7.82
CA SER A 6 10.89 -33.35 -7.59
C SER A 6 11.05 -32.98 -6.11
N THR A 7 9.96 -32.76 -5.37
CA THR A 7 10.05 -32.45 -3.93
C THR A 7 10.60 -33.63 -3.12
N ILE A 8 10.15 -34.85 -3.44
CA ILE A 8 10.65 -36.08 -2.78
C ILE A 8 12.13 -36.26 -3.09
N PHE A 9 12.52 -36.10 -4.36
CA PHE A 9 13.92 -36.21 -4.78
C PHE A 9 14.84 -35.21 -4.05
N LEU A 10 14.43 -33.93 -3.98
CA LEU A 10 15.20 -32.89 -3.30
C LEU A 10 15.31 -33.15 -1.78
N ALA A 11 14.24 -33.60 -1.14
CA ALA A 11 14.26 -33.97 0.27
C ALA A 11 15.23 -35.13 0.54
N SER A 12 15.14 -36.20 -0.27
CA SER A 12 16.04 -37.35 -0.17
C SER A 12 17.50 -36.96 -0.42
N LEU A 13 17.77 -36.12 -1.42
CA LEU A 13 19.11 -35.61 -1.71
C LEU A 13 19.66 -34.78 -0.54
N GLY A 14 18.82 -33.92 0.07
CA GLY A 14 19.21 -33.13 1.23
C GLY A 14 19.58 -34.01 2.44
N ILE A 15 18.78 -35.04 2.74
CA ILE A 15 19.06 -36.00 3.82
C ILE A 15 20.36 -36.77 3.55
N PHE A 16 20.56 -37.21 2.30
CA PHE A 16 21.78 -37.90 1.90
C PHE A 16 23.01 -37.02 2.07
N LEU A 17 22.99 -35.78 1.55
CA LEU A 17 24.08 -34.83 1.69
C LEU A 17 24.36 -34.50 3.17
N TYR A 18 23.32 -34.25 3.96
CA TYR A 18 23.47 -34.02 5.40
C TYR A 18 24.19 -35.17 6.10
N SER A 19 23.77 -36.41 5.80
CA SER A 19 24.35 -37.62 6.40
C SER A 19 25.80 -37.80 5.98
N TYR A 20 26.10 -37.61 4.69
CA TYR A 20 27.45 -37.70 4.13
C TYR A 20 28.41 -36.67 4.75
N PHE A 21 28.00 -35.40 4.80
CA PHE A 21 28.84 -34.36 5.41
C PHE A 21 29.03 -34.53 6.91
N ARG A 22 28.03 -35.08 7.61
CA ARG A 22 28.16 -35.41 9.03
C ARG A 22 29.18 -36.53 9.25
N GLU A 23 29.22 -37.53 8.37
CA GLU A 23 30.20 -38.62 8.44
C GLU A 23 31.63 -38.11 8.19
N LEU A 24 31.81 -37.18 7.24
CA LEU A 24 33.09 -36.51 7.00
C LEU A 24 33.54 -35.61 8.16
N ASN A 25 32.60 -35.12 8.99
CA ASN A 25 32.86 -34.20 10.09
C ASN A 25 32.31 -34.75 11.41
N PRO A 26 32.93 -35.80 11.98
CA PRO A 26 32.41 -36.51 13.16
C PRO A 26 32.49 -35.72 14.47
N GLY A 27 33.10 -34.53 14.45
CA GLY A 27 33.19 -33.66 15.63
C GLY A 27 31.84 -33.12 16.08
N THR A 28 31.75 -32.82 17.38
CA THR A 28 30.60 -32.13 17.99
C THR A 28 31.04 -30.79 18.57
N ILE A 29 30.15 -29.81 18.48
CA ILE A 29 30.29 -28.49 19.08
C ILE A 29 29.30 -28.41 20.23
N THR A 30 29.80 -28.20 21.43
CA THR A 30 28.98 -27.96 22.62
C THR A 30 28.56 -26.50 22.66
N VAL A 31 27.27 -26.23 22.44
CA VAL A 31 26.68 -24.90 22.56
C VAL A 31 26.01 -24.79 23.93
N ARG A 32 26.53 -23.92 24.80
CA ARG A 32 25.95 -23.63 26.11
C ARG A 32 25.09 -22.38 26.03
N THR A 33 23.77 -22.54 26.14
CA THR A 33 22.82 -21.40 26.07
C THR A 33 22.41 -20.90 27.45
N SER A 34 22.52 -21.74 28.48
CA SER A 34 22.27 -21.39 29.88
C SER A 34 23.11 -22.27 30.81
N PRO A 35 23.13 -22.05 32.14
CA PRO A 35 23.92 -22.85 33.07
C PRO A 35 23.67 -24.36 32.96
N ASP A 36 22.43 -24.77 32.69
CA ASP A 36 21.96 -26.16 32.64
C ASP A 36 21.63 -26.66 31.22
N ALA A 37 21.65 -25.79 30.20
CA ALA A 37 21.35 -26.16 28.82
C ALA A 37 22.62 -26.29 27.98
N LEU A 38 23.04 -27.54 27.76
CA LEU A 38 24.16 -27.94 26.91
C LEU A 38 23.64 -28.70 25.70
N PHE A 39 23.91 -28.18 24.50
CA PHE A 39 23.53 -28.84 23.25
C PHE A 39 24.79 -29.29 22.51
N GLU A 40 24.89 -30.57 22.22
CA GLU A 40 25.93 -31.11 21.35
C GLU A 40 25.43 -31.15 19.91
N LEU A 41 25.96 -30.26 19.07
CA LEU A 41 25.54 -30.12 17.68
C LEU A 41 26.68 -30.49 16.74
N SER A 42 26.36 -31.12 15.62
CA SER A 42 27.34 -31.29 14.54
C SER A 42 27.62 -29.93 13.87
N PRO A 43 28.86 -29.64 13.45
CA PRO A 43 29.18 -28.45 12.66
C PRO A 43 28.27 -28.26 11.45
N VAL A 44 27.87 -29.36 10.80
CA VAL A 44 26.97 -29.35 9.63
C VAL A 44 25.60 -28.78 9.99
N SER A 45 25.06 -29.16 11.16
CA SER A 45 23.77 -28.61 11.64
C SER A 45 23.87 -27.11 11.86
N LEU A 46 24.96 -26.65 12.46
CA LEU A 46 25.17 -25.23 12.76
C LEU A 46 25.28 -24.37 11.49
N VAL A 47 25.99 -24.86 10.47
CA VAL A 47 26.07 -24.19 9.16
C VAL A 47 24.69 -24.13 8.50
N LEU A 48 23.93 -25.23 8.48
CA LEU A 48 22.59 -25.25 7.91
C LEU A 48 21.63 -24.30 8.63
N PHE A 49 21.68 -24.24 9.97
CA PHE A 49 20.90 -23.28 10.74
C PHE A 49 21.31 -21.84 10.42
N SER A 50 22.59 -21.53 10.32
CA SER A 50 23.07 -20.19 9.96
C SER A 50 22.62 -19.78 8.57
N MET A 51 22.68 -20.69 7.59
CA MET A 51 22.22 -20.44 6.23
C MET A 51 20.70 -20.22 6.18
N ALA A 52 19.93 -21.07 6.88
CA ALA A 52 18.48 -20.93 6.98
C ALA A 52 18.10 -19.61 7.64
N LEU A 53 18.75 -19.24 8.74
CA LEU A 53 18.51 -17.98 9.43
C LEU A 53 18.82 -16.79 8.51
N GLY A 54 19.96 -16.79 7.83
CA GLY A 54 20.31 -15.75 6.86
C GLY A 54 19.28 -15.62 5.74
N ALA A 55 18.83 -16.74 5.16
CA ALA A 55 17.80 -16.75 4.12
C ALA A 55 16.47 -16.19 4.63
N THR A 56 16.05 -16.56 5.85
CA THR A 56 14.81 -16.04 6.45
C THR A 56 14.89 -14.54 6.74
N LEU A 57 16.03 -14.04 7.22
CA LEU A 57 16.24 -12.61 7.46
C LEU A 57 16.19 -11.81 6.17
N VAL A 58 16.85 -12.28 5.10
CA VAL A 58 16.79 -11.64 3.78
C VAL A 58 15.36 -11.63 3.25
N ALA A 59 14.64 -12.76 3.33
CA ALA A 59 13.25 -12.84 2.93
C ALA A 59 12.35 -11.86 3.73
N LEU A 60 12.59 -11.74 5.04
CA LEU A 60 11.88 -10.79 5.90
C LEU A 60 12.18 -9.34 5.52
N ILE A 61 13.44 -8.99 5.27
CA ILE A 61 13.83 -7.64 4.83
C ILE A 61 13.18 -7.28 3.49
N VAL A 62 13.22 -8.21 2.51
CA VAL A 62 12.63 -8.00 1.19
C VAL A 62 11.12 -7.83 1.30
N THR A 63 10.43 -8.68 2.06
CA THR A 63 8.98 -8.59 2.23
C THR A 63 8.56 -7.30 2.93
N ILE A 64 9.28 -6.84 3.95
CA ILE A 64 9.03 -5.54 4.60
C ILE A 64 9.22 -4.40 3.60
N LYS A 65 10.32 -4.40 2.84
CA LYS A 65 10.64 -3.35 1.86
C LYS A 65 9.56 -3.27 0.78
N GLU A 66 9.17 -4.40 0.21
CA GLU A 66 8.14 -4.47 -0.83
C GLU A 66 6.78 -4.00 -0.33
N THR A 67 6.41 -4.42 0.89
CA THR A 67 5.17 -3.97 1.56
C THR A 67 5.16 -2.46 1.79
N SER A 68 6.29 -1.87 2.19
CA SER A 68 6.42 -0.43 2.40
C SER A 68 6.15 0.38 1.13
N HIS A 69 6.63 -0.09 -0.02
CA HIS A 69 6.38 0.58 -1.30
C HIS A 69 4.91 0.52 -1.72
N VAL A 70 4.28 -0.66 -1.59
CA VAL A 70 2.87 -0.85 -1.92
C VAL A 70 1.97 0.03 -1.05
N PHE A 71 2.26 0.12 0.25
CA PHE A 71 1.49 0.93 1.19
C PHE A 71 1.52 2.42 0.84
N MET A 72 2.71 2.97 0.56
CA MET A 72 2.85 4.38 0.19
C MET A 72 2.17 4.68 -1.15
N ASN A 73 2.33 3.81 -2.14
CA ASN A 73 1.67 3.97 -3.45
C ASN A 73 0.15 3.92 -3.32
N TRP A 74 -0.39 3.05 -2.46
CA TRP A 74 -1.83 2.97 -2.22
C TRP A 74 -2.39 4.24 -1.60
N ARG A 75 -1.70 4.82 -0.61
CA ARG A 75 -2.12 6.09 0.02
C ARG A 75 -2.13 7.23 -1.00
N THR A 76 -1.05 7.35 -1.78
CA THR A 76 -0.96 8.37 -2.83
C THR A 76 -2.03 8.18 -3.90
N ASN A 77 -2.24 6.96 -4.39
CA ASN A 77 -3.25 6.67 -5.40
C ASN A 77 -4.67 6.97 -4.90
N ARG A 78 -4.97 6.73 -3.62
CA ARG A 78 -6.27 7.11 -3.04
C ARG A 78 -6.49 8.63 -3.07
N LEU A 79 -5.47 9.41 -2.73
CA LEU A 79 -5.56 10.87 -2.78
C LEU A 79 -5.68 11.39 -4.20
N VAL A 80 -4.89 10.84 -5.14
CA VAL A 80 -4.96 11.19 -6.57
C VAL A 80 -6.35 10.89 -7.12
N ARG A 81 -6.90 9.70 -6.90
CA ARG A 81 -8.26 9.34 -7.36
C ARG A 81 -9.34 10.24 -6.78
N ARG A 82 -9.20 10.65 -5.51
CA ARG A 82 -10.14 11.60 -4.87
C ARG A 82 -10.07 12.96 -5.58
N LYS A 83 -8.87 13.45 -5.85
CA LYS A 83 -8.65 14.71 -6.58
C LYS A 83 -9.19 14.63 -8.01
N GLU A 84 -8.84 13.60 -8.77
CA GLU A 84 -9.34 13.37 -10.13
C GLU A 84 -10.87 13.31 -10.18
N LYS A 85 -11.51 12.67 -9.19
CA LYS A 85 -12.97 12.63 -9.10
C LYS A 85 -13.57 14.02 -8.87
N VAL A 86 -12.96 14.85 -8.03
CA VAL A 86 -13.37 16.26 -7.81
C VAL A 86 -13.18 17.07 -9.08
N ASP A 87 -12.02 16.94 -9.73
CA ASP A 87 -11.71 17.64 -10.98
C ASP A 87 -12.66 17.23 -12.11
N ALA A 88 -13.02 15.94 -12.20
CA ALA A 88 -14.01 15.44 -13.15
C ALA A 88 -15.40 16.03 -12.90
N LEU A 89 -15.89 16.00 -11.66
CA LEU A 89 -17.17 16.61 -11.29
C LEU A 89 -17.20 18.10 -11.59
N HIS A 90 -16.10 18.80 -11.33
CA HIS A 90 -15.96 20.22 -11.63
C HIS A 90 -16.02 20.49 -13.14
N ARG A 91 -15.30 19.72 -13.95
CA ARG A 91 -15.30 19.84 -15.41
C ARG A 91 -16.69 19.54 -16.00
N ASP A 92 -17.38 18.52 -15.49
CA ASP A 92 -18.73 18.19 -15.94
C ASP A 92 -19.72 19.28 -15.51
N GLY A 93 -19.57 19.86 -14.31
CA GLY A 93 -20.37 20.97 -13.81
C GLY A 93 -20.23 22.23 -14.67
N THR A 94 -18.99 22.59 -15.03
CA THR A 94 -18.75 23.72 -15.94
C THR A 94 -19.35 23.46 -17.32
N HIS A 95 -19.22 22.25 -17.86
CA HIS A 95 -19.84 21.88 -19.15
C HIS A 95 -21.38 21.94 -19.10
N ALA A 96 -22.00 21.46 -18.00
CA ALA A 96 -23.44 21.57 -17.79
C ALA A 96 -23.90 23.03 -17.73
N PHE A 97 -23.15 23.89 -17.02
CA PHE A 97 -23.43 25.32 -16.95
C PHE A 97 -23.36 25.99 -18.34
N MET A 98 -22.30 25.72 -19.10
CA MET A 98 -22.16 26.23 -20.48
C MET A 98 -23.28 25.74 -21.40
N SER A 99 -23.83 24.56 -21.12
CA SER A 99 -25.00 24.00 -21.81
C SER A 99 -26.34 24.58 -21.32
N LYS A 100 -26.34 25.61 -20.49
CA LYS A 100 -27.53 26.20 -19.83
C LYS A 100 -28.30 25.23 -18.93
N ARG A 101 -27.69 24.13 -18.50
CA ARG A 101 -28.25 23.16 -17.55
C ARG A 101 -27.84 23.54 -16.13
N THR A 102 -28.33 24.68 -15.65
CA THR A 102 -27.88 25.30 -14.39
C THR A 102 -28.14 24.41 -13.16
N ALA A 103 -29.32 23.78 -13.06
CA ALA A 103 -29.64 22.89 -11.94
C ALA A 103 -28.70 21.66 -11.87
N GLU A 104 -28.32 21.10 -13.03
CA GLU A 104 -27.35 20.00 -13.10
C GLU A 104 -25.96 20.46 -12.69
N ALA A 105 -25.54 21.65 -13.14
CA ALA A 105 -24.26 22.24 -12.77
C ALA A 105 -24.14 22.45 -11.25
N VAL A 106 -25.19 23.01 -10.61
CA VAL A 106 -25.25 23.17 -9.15
C VAL A 106 -25.03 21.84 -8.45
N SER A 107 -25.78 20.80 -8.83
CA SER A 107 -25.64 19.47 -8.23
C SER A 107 -24.24 18.88 -8.41
N LEU A 108 -23.60 19.08 -9.57
CA LEU A 108 -22.24 18.60 -9.81
C LEU A 108 -21.20 19.34 -8.96
N PHE A 109 -21.32 20.66 -8.80
CA PHE A 109 -20.44 21.44 -7.92
C PHE A 109 -20.65 21.07 -6.45
N GLU A 110 -21.88 20.89 -5.99
CA GLU A 110 -22.17 20.42 -4.62
C GLU A 110 -21.55 19.04 -4.37
N ARG A 111 -21.68 18.09 -5.30
CA ARG A 111 -21.04 16.77 -5.19
C ARG A 111 -19.52 16.87 -5.15
N ALA A 112 -18.92 17.81 -5.88
CA ALA A 112 -17.50 18.06 -5.81
C ALA A 112 -17.10 18.58 -4.42
N LEU A 113 -17.89 19.47 -3.83
CA LEU A 113 -17.66 20.05 -2.49
C LEU A 113 -17.93 19.08 -1.34
N VAL A 114 -18.84 18.11 -1.50
CA VAL A 114 -18.99 17.00 -0.55
C VAL A 114 -17.69 16.18 -0.46
N ILE A 115 -17.00 16.01 -1.58
CA ILE A 115 -15.72 15.31 -1.60
C ILE A 115 -14.63 16.23 -1.10
N ASP A 116 -14.48 17.44 -1.63
CA ASP A 116 -13.47 18.43 -1.25
C ASP A 116 -14.12 19.78 -0.86
N PRO A 117 -14.43 19.99 0.43
CA PRO A 117 -15.19 21.16 0.90
C PRO A 117 -14.51 22.51 0.67
N ASN A 118 -13.20 22.51 0.45
CA ASN A 118 -12.39 23.72 0.28
C ASN A 118 -11.97 23.92 -1.18
N ARG A 119 -12.60 23.24 -2.14
CA ARG A 119 -12.28 23.43 -3.55
C ARG A 119 -12.72 24.83 -4.02
N THR A 120 -11.76 25.74 -4.08
CA THR A 120 -11.95 27.15 -4.47
C THR A 120 -12.74 27.29 -5.77
N ASP A 121 -12.36 26.59 -6.83
CA ASP A 121 -13.02 26.72 -8.14
C ASP A 121 -14.52 26.40 -8.06
N SER A 122 -14.89 25.28 -7.44
CA SER A 122 -16.29 24.86 -7.31
C SER A 122 -17.10 25.82 -6.43
N LEU A 123 -16.51 26.36 -5.36
CA LEU A 123 -17.14 27.39 -4.53
C LEU A 123 -17.38 28.69 -5.33
N LEU A 124 -16.41 29.12 -6.14
CA LEU A 124 -16.55 30.31 -6.99
C LEU A 124 -17.63 30.14 -8.05
N TRP A 125 -17.69 28.99 -8.72
CA TRP A 125 -18.73 28.71 -9.71
C TRP A 125 -20.11 28.68 -9.08
N LEU A 126 -20.27 28.01 -7.95
CA LEU A 126 -21.54 27.94 -7.23
C LEU A 126 -21.98 29.34 -6.75
N GLY A 127 -21.05 30.14 -6.21
CA GLY A 127 -21.32 31.53 -5.83
C GLY A 127 -21.74 32.40 -7.03
N ASN A 128 -21.09 32.22 -8.18
CA ASN A 128 -21.46 32.93 -9.42
C ASN A 128 -22.86 32.55 -9.92
N ILE A 129 -23.25 31.27 -9.80
CA ILE A 129 -24.59 30.79 -10.14
C ILE A 129 -25.62 31.43 -9.21
N TYR A 130 -25.45 31.35 -7.89
CA TYR A 130 -26.38 31.97 -6.95
C TYR A 130 -26.48 33.48 -7.10
N ARG A 131 -25.37 34.15 -7.45
CA ARG A 131 -25.38 35.57 -7.81
C ARG A 131 -26.24 35.84 -9.04
N SER A 132 -26.17 35.00 -10.06
CA SER A 132 -27.01 35.13 -11.27
C SER A 132 -28.49 34.86 -10.99
N GLU A 133 -28.79 34.02 -10.00
CA GLU A 133 -30.15 33.74 -9.51
C GLU A 133 -30.64 34.78 -8.48
N SER A 134 -29.89 35.86 -8.27
CA SER A 134 -30.17 36.93 -7.28
C SER A 134 -30.20 36.46 -5.81
N ASN A 135 -29.68 35.27 -5.51
CA ASN A 135 -29.45 34.79 -4.15
C ASN A 135 -28.09 35.30 -3.63
N PHE A 136 -28.04 36.61 -3.36
CA PHE A 136 -26.79 37.28 -2.97
C PHE A 136 -26.24 36.82 -1.62
N ALA A 137 -27.11 36.43 -0.68
CA ALA A 137 -26.69 35.98 0.64
C ALA A 137 -25.82 34.70 0.54
N GLU A 138 -26.28 33.72 -0.22
CA GLU A 138 -25.55 32.46 -0.39
C GLU A 138 -24.29 32.64 -1.25
N ALA A 139 -24.37 33.49 -2.29
CA ALA A 139 -23.20 33.84 -3.10
C ALA A 139 -22.07 34.45 -2.27
N ILE A 140 -22.38 35.39 -1.36
CA ILE A 140 -21.39 36.00 -0.47
C ILE A 140 -20.76 34.93 0.44
N ARG A 141 -21.58 34.05 1.03
CA ARG A 141 -21.10 32.97 1.91
C ARG A 141 -20.10 32.07 1.18
N LEU A 142 -20.42 31.66 -0.05
CA LEU A 142 -19.58 30.79 -0.86
C LEU A 142 -18.29 31.48 -1.33
N HIS A 143 -18.36 32.73 -1.74
CA HIS A 143 -17.17 33.50 -2.11
C HIS A 143 -16.24 33.75 -0.92
N GLN A 144 -16.79 33.99 0.27
CA GLN A 144 -16.00 34.08 1.50
C GLN A 144 -15.33 32.74 1.84
N GLN A 145 -16.05 31.62 1.68
CA GLN A 145 -15.48 30.29 1.87
C GLN A 145 -14.36 29.99 0.87
N ALA A 146 -14.48 30.46 -0.38
CA ALA A 146 -13.45 30.29 -1.41
C ALA A 146 -12.17 31.10 -1.13
N HIS A 147 -12.28 32.19 -0.38
CA HIS A 147 -11.17 33.09 -0.07
C HIS A 147 -10.37 32.69 1.18
N ARG A 148 -10.97 31.89 2.08
CA ARG A 148 -10.31 31.38 3.29
C ARG A 148 -9.32 30.27 2.96
#